data_AF-A0A368UI85-F1
#
_entry.id   AF-A0A368UI85-F1
#
_cell.length_a   1.000
_cell.length_b   1.000
_cell.length_c   1.000
_cell.angle_alpha   90.00
_cell.angle_beta   90.00
_cell.angle_gamma   90.00
#
_symmetry.space_group_name_H-M   'P 1'
#
loop_
_entity.id
_entity.type
_entity.pdbx_description
1 polymer ?
#
loop_
_entity_poly.entity_id
_entity_poly.type
_entity_poly.pdbx_seq_one_letter_code
_entity_poly.pdbx_strand_id
1 'polypeptide(L)'
;MEYGLGPDDTLPLEDNGDYTREIGHLNFANFTSNVTADSPFDNQLNNIWYQPEEIFPVDRCSGKSCINSKTCLTTTPKLELVNRGISQSIYLDNAAYRSFIYNEFDVSPVDMESASVALICYQQRVPFIAIRALPDLAGGGSAESNEADTFLSIAATNSVTVVIEFVKLLSLHSKWWS
;
A
#
# COMPACT_ATOMS: atom_id res chain seq x y z
N MET A 1 12.51 2.21 1.19
CA MET A 1 13.51 3.29 1.03
C MET A 1 14.24 3.45 2.34
N GLU A 2 15.56 3.40 2.27
CA GLU A 2 16.44 3.65 3.40
C GLU A 2 16.37 5.15 3.76
N TYR A 3 16.40 5.45 5.05
CA TYR A 3 16.38 6.81 5.57
C TYR A 3 17.53 7.63 4.96
N GLY A 4 17.22 8.74 4.27
CA GLY A 4 18.23 9.72 3.83
C GLY A 4 18.48 9.85 2.33
N LEU A 5 17.70 9.20 1.47
CA LEU A 5 17.77 9.44 0.04
C LEU A 5 17.02 10.75 -0.33
N GLY A 6 17.75 11.74 -0.85
CA GLY A 6 17.22 13.00 -1.33
C GLY A 6 16.47 12.85 -2.67
N PRO A 7 15.91 13.94 -3.21
CA PRO A 7 15.16 13.92 -4.48
C PRO A 7 15.98 13.45 -5.70
N ASP A 8 17.31 13.43 -5.59
CA ASP A 8 18.22 13.02 -6.66
C ASP A 8 18.53 11.52 -6.67
N ASP A 9 18.25 10.82 -5.57
CA ASP A 9 18.63 9.42 -5.38
C ASP A 9 17.66 8.45 -6.09
N THR A 10 18.20 7.38 -6.67
CA THR A 10 17.42 6.36 -7.39
C THR A 10 16.51 5.58 -6.45
N LEU A 11 15.23 5.48 -6.79
CA LEU A 11 14.26 4.72 -5.99
C LEU A 11 14.31 3.21 -6.32
N PRO A 12 13.98 2.31 -5.36
CA PRO A 12 14.06 0.85 -5.57
C PRO A 12 13.28 0.29 -6.76
N LEU A 13 12.24 0.99 -7.24
CA LEU A 13 11.42 0.57 -8.39
C LEU A 13 11.62 1.48 -9.61
N GLU A 14 12.52 2.48 -9.54
CA GLU A 14 12.82 3.36 -10.68
C GLU A 14 13.49 2.58 -11.82
N ASP A 15 14.40 1.66 -11.49
CA ASP A 15 15.10 0.82 -12.47
C ASP A 15 14.15 -0.11 -13.25
N ASN A 16 12.99 -0.45 -12.67
CA ASN A 16 11.97 -1.26 -13.33
C ASN A 16 11.06 -0.44 -14.27
N GLY A 17 11.17 0.90 -14.25
CA GLY A 17 10.32 1.81 -15.01
C GLY A 17 8.99 2.15 -14.33
N ASP A 18 8.79 1.71 -13.08
CA ASP A 18 7.53 1.87 -12.34
C ASP A 18 7.46 3.22 -11.60
N TYR A 19 8.50 4.05 -11.68
CA TYR A 19 8.49 5.42 -11.14
C TYR A 19 8.75 6.46 -12.22
N THR A 20 7.91 7.51 -12.23
CA THR A 20 8.18 8.74 -12.96
C THR A 20 8.64 9.85 -12.00
N ARG A 21 9.86 10.37 -12.23
CA ARG A 21 10.33 11.55 -11.49
C ARG A 21 9.55 12.82 -11.82
N GLU A 22 8.79 12.86 -12.92
CA GLU A 22 8.08 14.07 -13.38
C GLU A 22 7.06 14.60 -12.37
N ILE A 23 6.43 13.70 -11.60
CA ILE A 23 5.48 14.02 -10.51
C ILE A 23 5.99 13.48 -9.15
N GLY A 24 7.13 12.78 -9.16
CA GLY A 24 7.55 11.85 -8.12
C GLY A 24 7.91 12.46 -6.77
N HIS A 25 8.20 13.75 -6.66
CA HIS A 25 8.61 14.38 -5.40
C HIS A 25 7.83 15.68 -5.16
N LEU A 26 6.83 15.61 -4.27
CA LEU A 26 6.05 16.76 -3.83
C LEU A 26 6.39 17.07 -2.35
N ASN A 27 7.17 18.13 -2.10
CA ASN A 27 7.32 18.66 -0.75
C ASN A 27 6.20 19.67 -0.46
N PHE A 28 5.29 19.33 0.47
CA PHE A 28 4.20 20.20 0.91
C PHE A 28 4.69 21.55 1.42
N ALA A 29 5.87 21.62 2.04
CA ALA A 29 6.44 22.88 2.51
C ALA A 29 6.63 23.89 1.37
N ASN A 30 6.88 23.41 0.15
CA ASN A 30 7.03 24.26 -1.03
C ASN A 30 5.72 24.98 -1.43
N PHE A 31 4.56 24.50 -0.93
CA PHE A 31 3.24 25.08 -1.17
C PHE A 31 2.69 25.82 0.07
N THR A 32 3.44 25.89 1.17
CA THR A 32 3.00 26.63 2.35
C THR A 32 2.93 28.12 2.02
N SER A 33 1.73 28.68 2.14
CA SER A 33 1.50 30.11 1.97
C SER A 33 1.50 30.82 3.32
N ASN A 34 1.76 32.13 3.32
CA ASN A 34 1.77 32.97 4.52
C ASN A 34 2.88 32.63 5.54
N VAL A 35 4.04 32.20 5.04
CA VAL A 35 5.24 31.92 5.82
C VAL A 35 5.96 33.23 6.17
N THR A 36 6.24 33.47 7.45
CA THR A 36 7.24 34.46 7.88
C THR A 36 8.64 33.90 7.64
N ALA A 37 9.51 34.66 6.97
CA ALA A 37 10.85 34.24 6.51
C ALA A 37 11.72 33.54 7.58
N ASP A 38 11.48 33.81 8.87
CA ASP A 38 12.29 33.33 9.98
C ASP A 38 11.70 32.11 10.73
N SER A 39 10.61 31.50 10.26
CA SER A 39 10.05 30.29 10.88
C SER A 39 10.33 29.06 10.00
N PRO A 40 10.97 27.98 10.51
CA PRO A 40 11.02 26.72 9.79
C PRO A 40 9.58 26.20 9.62
N PHE A 41 9.12 26.17 8.36
CA PHE A 41 7.78 25.70 7.97
C PHE A 41 7.81 24.29 7.38
N ASP A 42 9.01 23.78 7.08
CA ASP A 42 9.19 22.41 6.64
C ASP A 42 9.26 21.45 7.82
N ASN A 43 8.78 20.23 7.62
CA ASN A 43 8.86 19.14 8.58
C ASN A 43 9.22 17.85 7.85
N GLN A 44 9.74 16.85 8.57
CA GLN A 44 10.18 15.59 7.97
C GLN A 44 9.04 14.75 7.35
N LEU A 45 7.77 15.12 7.57
CA LEU A 45 6.58 14.40 7.10
C LEU A 45 5.92 15.06 5.88
N ASN A 46 6.58 16.02 5.23
CA ASN A 46 5.99 16.82 4.16
C ASN A 46 6.23 16.29 2.73
N ASN A 47 6.88 15.15 2.53
CA ASN A 47 7.16 14.64 1.18
C ASN A 47 6.15 13.57 0.77
N ILE A 48 5.45 13.79 -0.35
CA ILE A 48 4.73 12.75 -1.07
C ILE A 48 5.60 12.26 -2.21
N TRP A 49 5.74 10.94 -2.28
CA TRP A 49 6.29 10.26 -3.43
C TRP A 49 5.15 9.70 -4.28
N TYR A 50 5.06 10.13 -5.54
CA TYR A 50 4.04 9.64 -6.46
C TYR A 50 4.54 8.36 -7.14
N GLN A 51 3.91 7.23 -6.82
CA GLN A 51 4.01 6.00 -7.59
C GLN A 51 2.79 5.94 -8.53
N PRO A 52 2.97 5.81 -9.86
CA PRO A 52 1.85 5.57 -10.77
C PRO A 52 1.10 4.28 -10.38
N GLU A 53 -0.23 4.32 -10.43
CA GLU A 53 -1.08 3.15 -10.17
C GLU A 53 -0.89 2.12 -11.28
N GLU A 54 -0.46 0.92 -10.92
CA GLU A 54 -0.36 -0.21 -11.86
C GLU A 54 -1.69 -0.96 -11.96
N ILE A 55 -2.19 -1.07 -13.19
CA ILE A 55 -3.44 -1.80 -13.48
C ILE A 55 -3.08 -3.22 -13.90
N PHE A 56 -3.29 -4.16 -12.99
CA PHE A 56 -3.18 -5.58 -13.30
C PHE A 56 -4.52 -6.11 -13.83
N PRO A 57 -4.57 -6.70 -15.04
CA PRO A 57 -5.77 -7.36 -15.52
C PRO A 57 -6.12 -8.55 -14.60
N VAL A 58 -7.26 -8.47 -13.92
CA VAL A 58 -7.74 -9.55 -13.06
C VAL A 58 -8.59 -10.52 -13.87
N ASP A 59 -8.05 -11.72 -14.12
CA ASP A 59 -8.85 -12.84 -14.59
C ASP A 59 -9.76 -13.31 -13.45
N ARG A 60 -11.08 -13.34 -13.69
CA ARG A 60 -12.10 -13.82 -12.76
C ARG A 60 -11.87 -15.30 -12.46
N CYS A 61 -11.04 -15.62 -11.47
CA CYS A 61 -10.85 -16.96 -10.99
C CYS A 61 -10.91 -16.96 -9.47
N SER A 62 -11.93 -17.65 -8.95
CA SER A 62 -12.20 -17.84 -7.53
C SER A 62 -10.97 -18.37 -6.80
N GLY A 63 -10.37 -17.57 -5.93
CA GLY A 63 -9.40 -18.01 -4.92
C GLY A 63 -8.28 -18.91 -5.46
N LYS A 64 -7.57 -18.48 -6.51
CA LYS A 64 -6.42 -19.21 -7.00
C LYS A 64 -5.29 -19.17 -5.98
N SER A 65 -4.95 -20.33 -5.41
CA SER A 65 -3.69 -20.51 -4.68
C SER A 65 -2.48 -20.57 -5.62
N CYS A 66 -2.68 -20.65 -6.95
CA CYS A 66 -1.63 -20.90 -7.92
C CYS A 66 -1.74 -20.03 -9.16
N ILE A 67 -0.59 -19.57 -9.65
CA ILE A 67 -0.44 -18.80 -10.90
C ILE A 67 -0.47 -19.77 -12.08
N ASN A 68 0.24 -20.89 -11.95
CA ASN A 68 0.34 -21.97 -12.93
C ASN A 68 0.45 -23.32 -12.20
N SER A 69 0.63 -24.44 -12.92
CA SER A 69 0.70 -25.78 -12.31
C SER A 69 1.92 -26.01 -11.41
N LYS A 70 2.94 -25.15 -11.47
CA LYS A 70 4.19 -25.23 -10.69
C LYS A 70 4.28 -24.17 -9.59
N THR A 71 3.74 -22.98 -9.82
CA THR A 71 3.88 -21.84 -8.92
C THR A 71 2.61 -21.64 -8.12
N CYS A 72 2.61 -22.16 -6.89
CA CYS A 72 1.52 -22.10 -5.93
C CYS A 72 1.97 -21.48 -4.61
N LEU A 73 1.09 -20.71 -3.99
CA LEU A 73 1.17 -20.37 -2.57
C LEU A 73 1.17 -21.65 -1.74
N THR A 74 2.06 -21.72 -0.76
CA THR A 74 2.18 -22.84 0.18
C THR A 74 1.04 -22.87 1.21
N THR A 75 0.42 -21.72 1.46
CA THR A 75 -0.63 -21.54 2.44
C THR A 75 -1.86 -20.92 1.78
N THR A 76 -3.04 -21.37 2.19
CA THR A 76 -4.31 -20.78 1.75
C THR A 76 -4.39 -19.31 2.19
N PRO A 77 -4.68 -18.36 1.27
CA PRO A 77 -4.92 -16.97 1.62
C PRO A 77 -6.02 -16.83 2.68
N LYS A 78 -5.82 -15.93 3.64
CA LYS A 78 -6.79 -15.64 4.70
C LYS A 78 -7.25 -14.19 4.61
N LEU A 79 -8.55 -13.99 4.86
CA LEU A 79 -9.12 -12.67 5.07
C LEU A 79 -9.11 -12.38 6.57
N GLU A 80 -8.33 -11.39 6.98
CA GLU A 80 -8.17 -10.99 8.38
C GLU A 80 -8.62 -9.53 8.55
N LEU A 81 -9.30 -9.24 9.66
CA LEU A 81 -9.55 -7.87 10.07
C LEU A 81 -8.33 -7.32 10.79
N VAL A 82 -7.86 -6.18 10.32
CA VAL A 82 -6.68 -5.52 10.88
C VAL A 82 -7.13 -4.48 11.90
N ASN A 83 -6.56 -4.54 13.10
CA ASN A 83 -6.78 -3.52 14.14
C ASN A 83 -6.09 -2.21 13.78
N ARG A 84 -4.81 -2.28 13.39
CA ARG A 84 -3.99 -1.12 13.00
C ARG A 84 -3.12 -1.43 11.79
N GLY A 85 -3.23 -0.58 10.77
CA GLY A 85 -2.34 -0.55 9.62
C GLY A 85 -1.74 0.84 9.46
N ILE A 86 -0.62 0.93 8.76
CA ILE A 86 0.01 2.21 8.43
C ILE A 86 0.27 2.31 6.94
N SER A 87 0.26 3.53 6.42
CA SER A 87 0.84 3.82 5.10
C SER A 87 2.16 4.56 5.26
N GLN A 88 3.12 4.25 4.41
CA GLN A 88 4.41 4.91 4.37
C GLN A 88 4.81 5.19 2.93
N SER A 89 5.66 6.19 2.71
CA SER A 89 6.12 6.53 1.37
C SER A 89 7.21 5.60 0.85
N ILE A 90 7.58 4.56 1.60
CA ILE A 90 8.77 3.76 1.34
C ILE A 90 8.39 2.27 1.25
N TYR A 91 8.93 1.53 0.28
CA TYR A 91 8.78 0.07 0.29
C TYR A 91 9.48 -0.53 1.52
N LEU A 92 8.76 -1.39 2.26
CA LEU A 92 9.21 -2.02 3.49
C LEU A 92 9.72 -3.44 3.18
N ASP A 93 11.03 -3.60 3.02
CA ASP A 93 11.68 -4.91 2.90
C ASP A 93 12.85 -5.03 3.89
N ASN A 94 12.53 -4.89 5.18
CA ASN A 94 13.53 -4.95 6.23
C ASN A 94 12.92 -5.58 7.48
N ALA A 95 13.42 -6.76 7.87
CA ALA A 95 12.88 -7.51 9.00
C ALA A 95 13.03 -6.78 10.34
N ALA A 96 14.13 -6.03 10.52
CA ALA A 96 14.36 -5.27 11.74
C ALA A 96 13.40 -4.08 11.83
N TYR A 97 13.19 -3.37 10.71
CA TYR A 97 12.28 -2.24 10.67
C TYR A 97 10.82 -2.67 10.79
N ARG A 98 10.40 -3.78 10.15
CA ARG A 98 9.10 -4.43 10.39
C ARG A 98 8.89 -4.74 11.87
N SER A 99 9.90 -5.32 12.52
CA SER A 99 9.80 -5.68 13.95
C SER A 99 9.72 -4.44 14.83
N PHE A 100 10.46 -3.37 14.50
CA PHE A 100 10.41 -2.09 15.19
C PHE A 100 9.01 -1.48 15.13
N ILE A 101 8.45 -1.30 13.93
CA ILE A 101 7.13 -0.67 13.78
C ILE A 101 6.02 -1.51 14.43
N TYR A 102 6.10 -2.84 14.34
CA TYR A 102 5.16 -3.74 15.00
C TYR A 102 5.20 -3.56 16.52
N ASN A 103 6.39 -3.57 17.12
CA ASN A 103 6.54 -3.45 18.57
C ASN A 103 6.18 -2.05 19.09
N GLU A 104 6.47 -1.00 18.33
CA GLU A 104 6.24 0.39 18.75
C GLU A 104 4.78 0.83 18.57
N PHE A 105 4.14 0.41 17.47
CA PHE A 105 2.83 0.93 17.08
C PHE A 105 1.70 -0.12 17.08
N ASP A 106 2.02 -1.41 17.27
CA ASP A 106 1.09 -2.55 17.15
C ASP A 106 0.45 -2.61 15.75
N VAL A 107 1.26 -2.41 14.70
CA VAL A 107 0.80 -2.34 13.30
C VAL A 107 1.14 -3.61 12.54
N SER A 108 0.19 -4.14 11.76
CA SER A 108 0.37 -5.38 11.02
C SER A 108 0.58 -5.19 9.51
N PRO A 109 -0.35 -4.62 8.72
CA PRO A 109 -0.09 -4.29 7.33
C PRO A 109 0.59 -2.93 7.20
N VAL A 110 1.41 -2.85 6.17
CA VAL A 110 2.01 -1.63 5.68
C VAL A 110 1.71 -1.52 4.20
N ASP A 111 1.17 -0.39 3.77
CA ASP A 111 0.95 -0.06 2.37
C ASP A 111 1.45 1.35 2.05
N MET A 112 1.12 1.89 0.87
CA MET A 112 1.60 3.21 0.45
C MET A 112 0.49 4.24 0.20
N GLU A 113 -0.81 3.85 0.23
CA GLU A 113 -1.91 4.75 -0.16
C GLU A 113 -3.10 4.83 0.82
N SER A 114 -3.34 3.85 1.70
CA SER A 114 -4.60 3.80 2.48
C SER A 114 -4.79 4.97 3.42
N ALA A 115 -3.73 5.49 4.04
CA ALA A 115 -3.79 6.63 4.96
C ALA A 115 -4.19 7.92 4.22
N SER A 116 -3.69 8.11 3.00
CA SER A 116 -4.04 9.27 2.16
C SER A 116 -5.51 9.23 1.76
N VAL A 117 -6.02 8.05 1.35
CA VAL A 117 -7.45 7.87 1.04
C VAL A 117 -8.30 8.09 2.30
N ALA A 118 -7.91 7.48 3.43
CA ALA A 118 -8.62 7.62 4.69
C ALA A 118 -8.68 9.08 5.17
N LEU A 119 -7.62 9.86 4.99
CA LEU A 119 -7.57 11.27 5.35
C LEU A 119 -8.61 12.09 4.58
N ILE A 120 -8.71 11.89 3.26
CA ILE A 120 -9.71 12.59 2.44
C ILE A 120 -11.13 12.14 2.79
N CYS A 121 -11.36 10.83 2.96
CA CYS A 121 -12.66 10.31 3.38
C CYS A 121 -13.10 10.88 4.74
N TYR A 122 -12.17 10.98 5.70
CA TYR A 122 -12.41 11.60 7.00
C TYR A 122 -12.81 13.07 6.84
N GLN A 123 -12.05 13.85 6.06
CA GLN A 123 -12.32 15.27 5.81
C GLN A 123 -13.67 15.49 5.14
N GLN A 124 -14.07 14.59 4.24
CA GLN A 124 -15.35 14.65 3.52
C GLN A 124 -16.51 13.97 4.26
N ARG A 125 -16.28 13.45 5.49
CA ARG A 125 -17.26 12.68 6.27
C ARG A 125 -17.86 11.50 5.50
N VAL A 126 -17.06 10.86 4.65
CA VAL A 126 -17.45 9.68 3.88
C VAL A 126 -16.92 8.44 4.60
N PRO A 127 -17.78 7.46 4.94
CA PRO A 127 -17.34 6.17 5.46
C PRO A 127 -16.41 5.48 4.46
N PHE A 128 -15.33 4.90 4.95
CA PHE A 128 -14.31 4.25 4.13
C PHE A 128 -13.92 2.89 4.72
N ILE A 129 -13.55 1.97 3.83
CA ILE A 129 -12.93 0.69 4.16
C ILE A 129 -11.78 0.44 3.18
N ALA A 130 -10.61 0.09 3.71
CA ALA A 130 -9.46 -0.34 2.92
C ALA A 130 -9.47 -1.88 2.81
N ILE A 131 -9.37 -2.40 1.59
CA ILE A 131 -9.15 -3.83 1.34
C ILE A 131 -7.77 -3.95 0.69
N ARG A 132 -6.84 -4.62 1.37
CA ARG A 132 -5.46 -4.80 0.92
C ARG A 132 -5.12 -6.28 0.88
N ALA A 133 -4.38 -6.67 -0.15
CA ALA A 133 -3.73 -7.97 -0.23
C ALA A 133 -2.23 -7.77 0.01
N LEU A 134 -1.66 -8.56 0.92
CA LEU A 134 -0.22 -8.57 1.20
C LEU A 134 0.40 -9.74 0.44
N PRO A 135 1.27 -9.51 -0.56
CA PRO A 135 1.87 -10.59 -1.33
C PRO A 135 3.07 -11.23 -0.61
N ASP A 136 3.73 -10.50 0.28
CA ASP A 136 4.97 -10.89 0.94
C ASP A 136 5.03 -10.46 2.42
N LEU A 137 6.08 -10.91 3.10
CA LEU A 137 6.43 -10.47 4.45
C LEU A 137 7.69 -9.59 4.34
N ALA A 138 7.62 -8.35 4.81
CA ALA A 138 8.76 -7.44 4.79
C ALA A 138 10.02 -8.04 5.44
N GLY A 139 11.08 -8.20 4.65
CA GLY A 139 12.35 -8.82 5.01
C GLY A 139 12.26 -10.32 5.35
N GLY A 140 11.17 -10.99 4.97
CA GLY A 140 10.90 -12.40 5.25
C GLY A 140 10.90 -13.32 4.02
N GLY A 141 11.12 -12.76 2.83
CA GLY A 141 11.21 -13.50 1.57
C GLY A 141 12.49 -14.31 1.43
N SER A 142 12.49 -15.26 0.48
CA SER A 142 13.71 -15.88 0.00
C SER A 142 14.48 -14.86 -0.83
N ALA A 143 15.78 -14.70 -0.57
CA ALA A 143 16.63 -13.76 -1.32
C ALA A 143 16.73 -14.09 -2.83
N GLU A 144 16.20 -15.24 -3.27
CA GLU A 144 16.28 -15.72 -4.66
C GLU A 144 15.12 -15.26 -5.55
N SER A 145 13.98 -14.84 -4.99
CA SER A 145 12.87 -14.29 -5.77
C SER A 145 12.01 -13.37 -4.93
N ASN A 146 11.76 -12.14 -5.37
CA ASN A 146 10.74 -11.28 -4.79
C ASN A 146 9.39 -11.99 -4.84
N GLU A 147 8.93 -12.54 -3.70
CA GLU A 147 7.61 -13.16 -3.61
C GLU A 147 6.51 -12.18 -3.98
N ALA A 148 6.75 -10.88 -3.72
CA ALA A 148 5.90 -9.77 -4.14
C ALA A 148 5.59 -9.84 -5.64
N ASP A 149 6.62 -9.76 -6.51
CA ASP A 149 6.47 -9.74 -7.97
C ASP A 149 5.81 -11.02 -8.49
N THR A 150 6.13 -12.16 -7.86
CA THR A 150 5.58 -13.46 -8.25
C THR A 150 4.08 -13.50 -7.94
N PHE A 151 3.68 -13.18 -6.71
CA PHE A 151 2.31 -13.37 -6.24
C PHE A 151 1.42 -12.13 -6.41
N LEU A 152 1.92 -11.02 -6.95
CA LEU A 152 1.18 -9.78 -7.15
C LEU A 152 -0.13 -9.99 -7.93
N SER A 153 -0.11 -10.81 -8.98
CA SER A 153 -1.30 -11.15 -9.76
C SER A 153 -2.38 -11.89 -8.95
N ILE A 154 -1.97 -12.80 -8.05
CA ILE A 154 -2.88 -13.49 -7.11
C ILE A 154 -3.39 -12.51 -6.06
N ALA A 155 -2.53 -11.66 -5.51
CA ALA A 155 -2.89 -10.64 -4.53
C ALA A 155 -3.96 -9.69 -5.10
N ALA A 156 -3.74 -9.18 -6.32
CA ALA A 156 -4.71 -8.34 -7.04
C ALA A 156 -6.05 -9.07 -7.26
N THR A 157 -6.00 -10.32 -7.73
CA THR A 157 -7.21 -11.14 -7.97
C THR A 157 -8.00 -11.38 -6.69
N ASN A 158 -7.32 -11.71 -5.59
CA ASN A 158 -7.96 -11.92 -4.30
C ASN A 158 -8.56 -10.63 -3.75
N SER A 159 -7.83 -9.50 -3.87
CA SER A 159 -8.33 -8.18 -3.46
C SER A 159 -9.63 -7.81 -4.17
N VAL A 160 -9.65 -7.91 -5.51
CA VAL A 160 -10.86 -7.64 -6.31
C VAL A 160 -11.99 -8.60 -5.97
N THR A 161 -11.70 -9.88 -5.72
CA THR A 161 -12.71 -10.86 -5.30
C THR A 161 -13.38 -10.45 -3.99
N VAL A 162 -12.59 -10.04 -2.98
CA VAL A 162 -13.11 -9.56 -1.70
C VAL A 162 -13.95 -8.30 -1.87
N VAL A 163 -13.50 -7.34 -2.69
CA VAL A 163 -14.27 -6.12 -3.00
C VAL A 163 -15.62 -6.46 -3.63
N ILE A 164 -15.64 -7.36 -4.63
CA ILE A 164 -16.88 -7.78 -5.29
C ILE A 164 -17.85 -8.43 -4.29
N GLU A 165 -17.37 -9.34 -3.45
CA GLU A 165 -18.22 -9.99 -2.44
C GLU A 165 -18.71 -8.98 -1.38
N PHE A 166 -17.87 -8.04 -0.96
CA PHE A 166 -18.26 -6.99 -0.05
C PHE A 166 -19.36 -6.09 -0.63
N VAL A 167 -19.23 -5.66 -1.89
CA VAL A 167 -20.25 -4.85 -2.58
C VAL A 167 -21.58 -5.61 -2.70
N LYS A 168 -21.54 -6.92 -2.97
CA LYS A 168 -22.77 -7.75 -2.96
C LYS A 168 -23.44 -7.72 -1.60
N LEU A 169 -22.67 -7.87 -0.51
CA LEU A 169 -23.21 -7.81 0.86
C LEU A 169 -23.82 -6.43 1.18
N LEU A 170 -23.20 -5.34 0.73
CA LEU A 170 -23.75 -4.00 0.87
C LEU A 170 -25.08 -3.85 0.11
N SER A 171 -25.18 -4.38 -1.11
CA SER A 171 -26.41 -4.32 -1.91
C SER A 171 -27.58 -5.12 -1.31
N LEU A 172 -27.27 -6.17 -0.55
CA LEU A 172 -28.27 -6.94 0.17
C LEU A 172 -28.77 -6.19 1.41
N HIS A 173 -27.89 -5.44 2.08
CA HIS A 173 -28.25 -4.68 3.27
C HIS A 173 -28.88 -3.32 2.95
N SER A 174 -28.56 -2.67 1.83
CA SER A 174 -29.16 -1.37 1.46
C SER A 174 -30.68 -1.44 1.31
N LYS A 175 -31.24 -2.61 0.98
CA LYS A 175 -32.69 -2.86 0.92
C LYS A 175 -33.42 -2.68 2.24
N TRP A 176 -32.71 -2.66 3.38
CA TRP A 176 -33.29 -2.42 4.69
C TRP A 176 -33.30 -0.95 5.11
N TRP A 177 -32.63 -0.08 4.34
CA TRP A 177 -32.50 1.37 4.61
C TRP A 177 -33.38 2.22 3.68
N SER A 178 -34.27 1.59 2.90
CA SER A 178 -35.33 2.23 2.10
C SER A 178 -36.69 1.99 2.74
#